data_AF-A0A1C3F6B4-F1
#
_entry.id   AF-A0A1C3F6B4-F1
#
_cell.length_a   1.000
_cell.length_b   1.000
_cell.length_c   1.000
_cell.angle_alpha   90.00
_cell.angle_beta   90.00
_cell.angle_gamma   90.00
#
_symmetry.space_group_name_H-M   'P 1'
#
loop_
_entity.id
_entity.type
_entity.pdbx_description
1 polymer ?
#
loop_
_entity_poly.entity_id
_entity_poly.type
_entity_poly.pdbx_seq_one_letter_code
_entity_poly.pdbx_strand_id
1 'polypeptide(L)'
;MSEVEERVIYLLNCVGLARNQRNRYPHEFSGGQRQRVGIARAPIINPPAGCRFCSRCFKGFEPCHLNSPGLKEVSPNHWVACHLFK
;
A
#
# COMPACT_ATOMS: atom_id res chain seq x y z
N MET A 1 3.39 -2.48 25.42
CA MET A 1 4.17 -2.59 24.18
C MET A 1 4.05 -1.28 23.45
N SER A 2 4.97 -0.92 22.56
CA SER A 2 4.79 0.29 21.76
C SER A 2 3.72 0.07 20.68
N GLU A 3 3.07 1.14 20.22
CA GLU A 3 2.15 1.11 19.08
C GLU A 3 2.80 0.46 17.84
N VAL A 4 4.10 0.72 17.64
CA VAL A 4 4.89 0.12 16.57
C VAL A 4 5.01 -1.39 16.73
N GLU A 5 5.28 -1.89 17.94
CA GLU A 5 5.37 -3.33 18.19
C GLU A 5 4.05 -4.06 17.91
N GLU A 6 2.93 -3.47 18.32
CA GLU A 6 1.59 -4.02 18.08
C GLU A 6 1.31 -4.12 16.57
N ARG A 7 1.64 -3.06 15.83
CA ARG A 7 1.48 -3.03 14.37
C ARG A 7 2.37 -4.05 13.67
N VAL A 8 3.63 -4.21 14.09
CA VAL A 8 4.53 -5.24 13.54
C VAL A 8 3.95 -6.64 13.75
N ILE A 9 3.43 -6.93 14.94
CA ILE A 9 2.84 -8.24 15.25
C ILE A 9 1.60 -8.50 14.39
N TYR A 10 0.72 -7.50 14.25
CA TYR A 10 -0.44 -7.59 13.36
C TYR A 10 -0.04 -7.94 11.91
N LEU A 11 0.94 -7.22 11.36
CA LEU A 11 1.41 -7.41 9.98
C LEU A 11 2.03 -8.80 9.76
N LEU A 12 2.81 -9.30 10.73
CA LEU A 12 3.36 -10.66 10.68
C LEU A 12 2.24 -11.70 10.64
N ASN A 13 1.22 -11.53 11.48
CA ASN A 13 0.07 -12.44 11.52
C ASN A 13 -0.71 -12.43 10.19
N CYS A 14 -0.91 -11.26 9.57
CA CYS A 14 -1.58 -11.14 8.27
C CYS A 14 -0.92 -11.96 7.15
N VAL A 15 0.41 -12.18 7.25
CA VAL A 15 1.17 -12.94 6.26
C VAL A 15 1.61 -14.33 6.78
N GLY A 16 0.96 -14.83 7.83
CA GLY A 16 1.21 -16.16 8.37
C GLY A 16 2.62 -16.34 8.94
N LEU A 17 3.11 -15.33 9.65
CA LEU A 17 4.36 -15.38 10.42
C LEU A 17 4.04 -15.17 11.90
N ALA A 18 4.67 -15.97 12.76
CA ALA A 18 4.46 -15.91 14.20
C ALA A 18 5.24 -14.75 14.84
N ARG A 19 4.72 -14.22 15.96
CA ARG A 19 5.33 -13.12 16.73
C ARG A 19 6.79 -13.36 17.13
N ASN A 20 7.16 -14.60 17.44
CA ASN A 20 8.55 -14.95 17.80
C ASN A 20 9.53 -14.84 16.64
N GLN A 21 9.05 -14.72 15.40
CA GLN A 21 9.88 -14.56 14.20
C GLN A 21 10.28 -13.10 13.94
N ARG A 22 9.81 -12.13 14.74
CA ARG A 22 10.00 -10.68 14.52
C ARG A 22 11.46 -10.25 14.36
N ASN A 23 12.37 -10.91 15.08
CA ASN A 23 13.78 -10.54 15.17
C ASN A 23 14.69 -11.43 14.31
N ARG A 24 14.12 -12.25 13.41
CA ARG A 24 14.91 -13.13 12.53
C ARG A 24 15.57 -12.36 11.40
N TYR A 25 16.79 -12.73 11.06
CA TYR A 25 17.50 -12.28 9.88
C TYR A 25 16.94 -12.94 8.60
N PRO A 26 17.13 -12.32 7.42
CA PRO A 26 16.61 -12.84 6.15
C PRO A 26 17.00 -14.30 5.82
N HIS A 27 18.18 -14.75 6.25
CA HIS A 27 18.67 -16.11 6.01
C HIS A 27 18.03 -17.17 6.95
N GLU A 28 17.39 -16.74 8.03
CA GLU A 28 16.66 -17.61 8.98
C GLU A 28 15.20 -17.84 8.55
N PHE A 29 14.79 -17.26 7.43
CA PHE A 29 13.48 -17.47 6.79
C PHE A 29 13.62 -18.39 5.58
N SER A 30 12.61 -19.23 5.36
CA SER A 30 12.48 -19.95 4.09
C SER A 30 12.24 -18.99 2.92
N GLY A 31 12.46 -19.45 1.69
CA GLY A 31 12.19 -18.64 0.49
C GLY A 31 10.76 -18.10 0.43
N GLY A 32 9.77 -18.93 0.74
CA GLY A 32 8.37 -18.51 0.83
C GLY A 32 8.10 -17.54 1.97
N GLN A 33 8.76 -17.69 3.13
CA GLN A 33 8.64 -16.72 4.22
C GLN A 33 9.19 -15.35 3.83
N ARG A 34 10.33 -15.29 3.13
CA ARG A 34 10.87 -14.02 2.60
C ARG A 34 9.92 -13.33 1.63
N GLN A 35 9.27 -14.08 0.74
CA GLN A 35 8.23 -13.54 -0.14
C GLN A 35 7.07 -12.94 0.66
N ARG A 36 6.61 -13.63 1.70
CA ARG A 36 5.54 -13.15 2.59
C ARG A 36 5.92 -11.88 3.35
N VAL A 37 7.16 -11.75 3.83
CA VAL A 37 7.68 -10.49 4.39
C VAL A 37 7.61 -9.36 3.35
N GLY A 38 7.92 -9.63 2.08
CA GLY A 38 7.75 -8.67 0.99
C GLY A 38 6.28 -8.25 0.79
N ILE A 39 5.36 -9.20 0.82
CA ILE A 39 3.91 -8.96 0.69
C ILE A 39 3.37 -8.10 1.84
N ALA A 40 3.90 -8.26 3.07
CA ALA A 40 3.49 -7.48 4.23
C ALA A 40 3.63 -5.95 4.04
N ARG A 41 4.40 -5.49 3.04
CA ARG A 41 4.50 -4.07 2.67
C ARG A 41 3.20 -3.47 2.13
N ALA A 42 2.35 -4.27 1.49
CA ALA A 42 1.08 -3.80 0.95
C ALA A 42 0.13 -3.23 2.03
N PRO A 43 -0.18 -3.95 3.13
CA PRO A 43 -1.00 -3.40 4.21
C PRO A 43 -0.30 -2.29 5.02
N ILE A 44 1.03 -2.15 4.94
CA ILE A 44 1.75 -1.06 5.61
C ILE A 44 1.45 0.31 4.97
N ILE A 45 1.30 0.35 3.64
CA ILE A 45 1.37 1.61 2.88
C ILE A 45 0.13 2.51 3.01
N ASN A 46 -0.91 2.09 3.75
CA ASN A 46 -2.14 2.83 4.05
C ASN A 46 -2.50 3.91 3.01
N PRO A 47 -2.92 3.51 1.80
CA PRO A 47 -3.17 4.44 0.72
C PRO A 47 -4.30 5.44 1.07
N PRO A 48 -4.28 6.66 0.51
CA PRO A 48 -5.35 7.62 0.71
C PRO A 48 -6.70 7.10 0.20
N ALA A 49 -7.79 7.55 0.81
CA ALA A 49 -9.16 7.14 0.47
C ALA A 49 -9.58 7.51 -0.98
N GLY A 50 -9.09 8.64 -1.48
CA GLY A 50 -9.33 9.10 -2.84
C GLY A 50 -8.31 8.59 -3.87
N CYS A 51 -7.78 9.51 -4.68
CA CYS A 51 -6.74 9.22 -5.65
C CYS A 51 -5.47 8.69 -4.97
N ARG A 52 -5.00 7.51 -5.37
CA ARG A 52 -3.76 6.87 -4.85
C ARG A 52 -2.49 7.73 -4.97
N PHE A 53 -2.52 8.76 -5.82
CA PHE A 53 -1.42 9.67 -6.07
C PHE A 53 -1.58 11.03 -5.37
N CYS A 54 -2.67 11.30 -4.64
CA CYS A 54 -2.93 12.64 -4.08
C CYS A 54 -1.82 13.14 -3.15
N SER A 55 -1.17 12.24 -2.40
CA SER A 55 -0.04 12.57 -1.52
C SER A 55 1.28 12.83 -2.25
N ARG A 56 1.35 12.52 -3.55
CA ARG A 56 2.57 12.63 -4.39
C ARG A 56 2.38 13.51 -5.63
N CYS A 57 1.15 13.96 -5.89
CA CYS A 57 0.80 14.71 -7.10
C CYS A 57 0.93 16.22 -6.86
N PHE A 58 1.71 16.90 -7.70
CA PHE A 58 1.87 18.36 -7.65
C PHE A 58 0.63 19.16 -8.11
N LYS A 59 -0.37 18.48 -8.68
CA LYS A 59 -1.68 19.04 -9.08
C LYS A 59 -2.81 18.54 -8.18
N GLY A 60 -2.55 18.12 -6.94
CA GLY A 60 -3.57 17.64 -6.00
C GLY A 60 -4.57 18.74 -5.59
N PHE A 61 -5.86 18.39 -5.49
CA PHE A 61 -6.94 19.29 -5.05
C PHE A 61 -8.07 18.48 -4.40
N GLU A 62 -9.09 19.15 -3.85
CA GLU A 62 -10.10 18.60 -2.93
C GLU A 62 -10.74 17.26 -3.38
N PRO A 63 -11.18 17.06 -4.65
CA PRO A 63 -11.72 15.77 -5.10
C PRO A 63 -10.69 14.62 -5.07
N CYS A 64 -9.39 14.91 -5.18
CA CYS A 64 -8.34 13.88 -5.13
C CYS A 64 -8.20 13.23 -3.76
N HIS A 65 -8.54 13.93 -2.68
CA HIS A 65 -8.46 13.39 -1.32
C HIS A 65 -9.73 12.63 -0.93
N LEU A 66 -10.87 13.01 -1.52
CA LEU A 66 -12.18 12.49 -1.17
C LEU A 66 -12.58 11.29 -2.04
N ASN A 67 -12.34 11.36 -3.34
CA ASN A 67 -12.89 10.40 -4.31
C ASN A 67 -11.82 9.80 -5.21
N SER A 68 -11.99 8.53 -5.58
CA SER A 68 -11.18 7.89 -6.62
C SER A 68 -11.65 8.33 -8.01
N PRO A 69 -10.75 8.76 -8.91
CA PRO A 69 -11.14 9.12 -10.27
C PRO A 69 -11.55 7.88 -11.09
N GLY A 70 -12.60 8.01 -11.89
CA GLY A 70 -13.00 7.00 -12.87
C GLY A 70 -12.03 6.94 -14.05
N LEU A 71 -11.96 5.78 -14.70
CA LEU A 71 -11.16 5.58 -15.91
C LEU A 71 -11.89 6.18 -17.11
N LYS A 72 -11.21 7.05 -17.87
CA LYS A 72 -11.80 7.76 -19.03
C LYS A 72 -10.83 7.75 -20.20
N GLU A 73 -11.38 7.70 -21.42
CA GLU A 73 -10.60 7.87 -22.65
C GLU A 73 -10.47 9.37 -22.97
N VAL A 74 -9.23 9.86 -23.07
CA VAL A 74 -8.95 11.30 -23.32
C VAL A 74 -8.40 11.56 -24.73
N SER A 75 -7.95 10.51 -25.41
CA SER A 75 -7.65 10.48 -26.85
C SER A 75 -7.74 9.03 -27.35
N PRO A 76 -7.81 8.78 -28.68
CA PRO A 76 -8.01 7.42 -29.20
C PRO A 76 -6.99 6.42 -28.63
N ASN A 77 -7.48 5.38 -27.97
CA ASN A 77 -6.70 4.36 -27.25
C ASN A 77 -5.83 4.88 -26.09
N HIS A 78 -6.15 6.04 -25.51
CA HIS A 78 -5.43 6.61 -24.37
C HIS A 78 -6.37 6.89 -23.19
N TRP A 79 -6.15 6.14 -22.10
CA TRP A 79 -7.03 6.11 -20.95
C TRP A 79 -6.34 6.63 -19.69
N VAL A 80 -7.04 7.48 -18.94
CA VAL A 80 -6.52 8.13 -17.74
C VAL A 80 -7.55 8.04 -16.61
N ALA A 81 -7.08 7.73 -15.40
CA ALA A 81 -7.86 7.83 -14.17
C ALA A 81 -7.36 9.04 -13.36
N CYS A 82 -7.79 10.23 -13.73
CA CYS A 82 -7.38 11.49 -13.10
C CYS A 82 -8.54 12.50 -13.08
N HIS A 83 -8.69 13.22 -11.97
CA HIS A 83 -9.73 14.25 -11.82
C HIS A 83 -9.47 15.50 -12.67
N LEU A 84 -8.23 15.73 -13.11
CA LEU A 84 -7.85 16.87 -13.95
C LEU A 84 -8.35 16.71 -15.39
N PHE A 85 -8.48 15.47 -15.86
CA PHE A 85 -8.90 15.17 -17.23
C PHE A 85 -10.40 14.84 -17.26
N LYS A 86 -11.08 15.40 -18.26
CA LYS A 86 -12.49 15.14 -18.54
C LYS A 86 -12.62 14.30 -19.78
#